data_AF-A0A352AZG1-F1
#
_entry.id   AF-A0A352AZG1-F1
#
_cell.length_a   1.000
_cell.length_b   1.000
_cell.length_c   1.000
_cell.angle_alpha   90.00
_cell.angle_beta   90.00
_cell.angle_gamma   90.00
#
_symmetry.space_group_name_H-M   'P 1'
#
loop_
_entity.id
_entity.type
_entity.pdbx_description
1 polymer ?
#
loop_
_entity_poly.entity_id
_entity_poly.type
_entity_poly.pdbx_seq_one_letter_code
_entity_poly.pdbx_strand_id
1 'polypeptide(L)'
;MSNPEDVARRLGLEKGEDGYDLSRKSLIAGIGGPLGIAEAILPATLFSIIFGITKEPIAAVAVAATSSAFFIALRLGQRKSVTQAGVGAAAIAFAAFLALRDGGQAADYFVPGFITNAVYGFVMLVSVLIGRPVMGYLVQLLFGVTDWRGRKTVFSRVRTVTLLWVGFFSL
;
A
#
# COMPACT_ATOMS: atom_id res chain seq x y z
N MET A 1 23.16 12.25 13.75
CA MET A 1 23.16 10.76 13.63
C MET A 1 21.81 10.30 14.16
N SER A 2 20.93 9.77 13.31
CA SER A 2 19.58 9.35 13.72
C SER A 2 19.69 8.17 14.70
N ASN A 3 19.05 8.30 15.87
CA ASN A 3 19.01 7.26 16.88
C ASN A 3 18.39 5.97 16.29
N PRO A 4 19.09 4.82 16.28
CA PRO A 4 18.59 3.56 15.71
C PRO A 4 17.23 3.15 16.28
N GLU A 5 16.97 3.49 17.54
CA GLU A 5 15.72 3.19 18.25
C GLU A 5 14.51 3.96 17.68
N ASP A 6 14.70 5.20 17.25
CA ASP A 6 13.63 5.99 16.62
C ASP A 6 13.29 5.46 15.22
N VAL A 7 14.30 4.97 14.49
CA VAL A 7 14.13 4.34 13.19
C VAL A 7 13.41 3.00 13.34
N ALA A 8 13.84 2.17 14.30
CA ALA A 8 13.20 0.90 14.60
C ALA A 8 11.74 1.08 15.02
N ARG A 9 11.43 2.06 15.87
CA ARG A 9 10.06 2.37 16.30
C ARG A 9 9.16 2.84 15.15
N ARG A 10 9.70 3.63 14.21
CA ARG A 10 8.98 4.04 12.98
C ARG A 10 8.70 2.89 12.04
N LEU A 11 9.56 1.88 12.03
CA LEU A 11 9.39 0.64 11.25
C LEU A 11 8.51 -0.38 11.96
N GLY A 12 7.99 -0.06 13.16
CA GLY A 12 7.18 -0.97 13.96
C GLY A 12 7.97 -2.15 14.48
N LEU A 13 9.26 -1.97 14.79
CA LEU A 13 10.10 -3.01 15.38
C LEU A 13 10.17 -2.83 16.90
N GLU A 14 9.86 -3.88 17.66
CA GLU A 14 10.06 -3.91 19.11
C GLU A 14 11.45 -4.52 19.44
N LYS A 15 12.10 -3.99 20.47
CA LYS A 15 13.38 -4.49 20.98
C LYS A 15 13.12 -5.73 21.84
N GLY A 16 13.38 -6.92 21.29
CA GLY A 16 13.43 -8.19 22.00
C GLY A 16 14.80 -8.46 22.62
N GLU A 17 14.93 -9.56 23.36
CA GLU A 17 16.18 -9.93 24.07
C GLU A 17 17.38 -10.15 23.12
N ASP A 18 17.14 -10.57 21.87
CA ASP A 18 18.19 -10.84 20.86
C ASP A 18 18.25 -9.79 19.72
N GLY A 19 17.46 -8.72 19.76
CA GLY A 19 17.48 -7.68 18.70
C GLY A 19 16.12 -7.01 18.43
N TYR A 20 15.92 -6.52 17.21
CA TYR A 20 14.64 -5.94 16.75
C TYR A 20 13.81 -7.02 16.07
N ASP A 21 12.66 -7.38 16.65
CA ASP A 21 11.84 -8.51 16.17
C ASP A 21 10.46 -8.05 15.68
N LEU A 22 9.99 -8.67 14.59
CA LEU A 22 8.68 -8.41 13.99
C LEU A 22 7.62 -9.24 14.70
N SER A 23 7.25 -8.80 15.90
CA SER A 23 6.16 -9.39 16.67
C SER A 23 4.80 -9.23 15.97
N ARG A 24 3.88 -10.18 16.18
CA ARG A 24 2.47 -10.09 15.72
C ARG A 24 1.83 -8.76 16.13
N LYS A 25 2.13 -8.26 17.34
CA LYS A 25 1.62 -6.97 17.84
C LYS A 25 2.16 -5.79 17.02
N SER A 26 3.44 -5.86 16.67
CA SER A 26 4.15 -4.88 15.86
C SER A 26 3.63 -4.84 14.41
N LEU A 27 3.37 -6.00 13.82
CA LEU A 27 2.68 -6.09 12.51
C LEU A 27 1.29 -5.46 12.55
N ILE A 28 0.45 -5.83 13.54
CA ILE A 28 -0.91 -5.28 13.71
C ILE A 28 -0.86 -3.76 13.92
N ALA A 29 0.09 -3.27 14.72
CA ALA A 29 0.29 -1.84 14.92
C ALA A 29 0.69 -1.11 13.63
N GLY A 30 1.51 -1.73 12.79
CA GLY A 30 1.93 -1.21 11.48
C GLY A 30 0.77 -1.01 10.50
N ILE A 31 -0.28 -1.83 10.58
CA ILE A 31 -1.49 -1.72 9.73
C ILE A 31 -2.54 -0.74 10.31
N GLY A 32 -2.23 -0.03 11.41
CA GLY A 32 -3.15 0.89 12.07
C GLY A 32 -3.97 0.28 13.21
N GLY A 33 -3.62 -0.93 13.66
CA GLY A 33 -4.29 -1.62 14.76
C GLY A 33 -5.69 -2.12 14.40
N PRO A 34 -6.52 -2.50 15.41
CA PRO A 34 -7.88 -2.99 15.18
C PRO A 34 -8.76 -2.01 14.40
N LEU A 35 -8.54 -0.70 14.59
CA LEU A 35 -9.26 0.34 13.88
C LEU A 35 -8.87 0.40 12.39
N GLY A 36 -7.59 0.23 12.06
CA GLY A 36 -7.13 0.14 10.67
C GLY A 36 -7.65 -1.10 9.95
N ILE A 37 -7.77 -2.23 10.67
CA ILE A 37 -8.41 -3.45 10.13
C ILE A 37 -9.90 -3.20 9.86
N ALA A 38 -10.60 -2.53 10.78
CA ALA A 38 -12.00 -2.17 10.60
C ALA A 38 -12.20 -1.20 9.42
N GLU A 39 -11.34 -0.19 9.28
CA GLU A 39 -11.34 0.78 8.16
C GLU A 39 -11.14 0.09 6.81
N ALA A 40 -10.31 -0.96 6.74
CA ALA A 40 -10.06 -1.69 5.50
C ALA A 40 -11.24 -2.59 5.06
N ILE A 41 -11.98 -3.16 6.02
CA ILE A 41 -13.00 -4.18 5.74
C ILE A 41 -14.40 -3.56 5.68
N LEU A 42 -14.76 -2.71 6.64
CA LEU A 42 -16.13 -2.23 6.83
C LEU A 42 -16.72 -1.53 5.60
N PRO A 43 -16.03 -0.61 4.90
CA PRO A 43 -16.63 0.09 3.76
C PRO A 43 -17.01 -0.86 2.62
N ALA A 44 -16.12 -1.81 2.29
CA ALA A 44 -16.34 -2.78 1.22
C ALA A 44 -17.44 -3.79 1.60
N THR A 45 -17.49 -4.20 2.87
CA THR A 45 -18.55 -5.09 3.37
C THR A 45 -19.90 -4.40 3.40
N LEU A 46 -19.97 -3.15 3.87
CA LEU A 46 -21.21 -2.35 3.87
C LEU A 46 -21.72 -2.13 2.45
N PHE A 47 -20.81 -1.79 1.52
CA PHE A 47 -21.17 -1.70 0.10
C PHE A 47 -21.79 -3.01 -0.40
N SER A 48 -21.10 -4.13 -0.19
CA SER A 48 -21.53 -5.45 -0.69
C SER A 48 -22.87 -5.89 -0.11
N ILE A 49 -23.08 -5.68 1.20
CA ILE A 49 -24.34 -6.05 1.88
C ILE A 49 -25.48 -5.18 1.36
N ILE A 50 -25.30 -3.86 1.33
CA ILE A 50 -26.35 -2.94 0.92
C ILE A 50 -26.69 -3.16 -0.55
N PHE A 51 -25.70 -3.21 -1.42
CA PHE A 51 -25.91 -3.49 -2.83
C PHE A 51 -26.54 -4.87 -3.04
N GLY A 52 -26.15 -5.89 -2.27
CA GLY A 52 -26.73 -7.22 -2.35
C GLY A 52 -28.22 -7.27 -2.01
N ILE A 53 -28.65 -6.47 -1.03
CA ILE A 53 -30.04 -6.43 -0.56
C ILE A 53 -30.88 -5.46 -1.39
N THR A 54 -30.41 -4.23 -1.58
CA THR A 54 -31.19 -3.16 -2.22
C THR A 54 -31.10 -3.21 -3.74
N LYS A 55 -30.01 -3.77 -4.29
CA LYS A 55 -29.61 -3.68 -5.70
C LYS A 55 -29.53 -2.24 -6.24
N GLU A 56 -29.47 -1.26 -5.34
CA GLU A 56 -29.41 0.16 -5.64
C GLU A 56 -27.97 0.66 -5.45
N PRO A 57 -27.24 0.93 -6.55
CA PRO A 57 -25.82 1.26 -6.48
C PRO A 57 -25.58 2.61 -5.79
N ILE A 58 -26.45 3.59 -5.99
CA ILE A 58 -26.29 4.93 -5.41
C ILE A 58 -26.36 4.87 -3.88
N ALA A 59 -27.34 4.12 -3.34
CA ALA A 59 -27.48 3.94 -1.89
C ALA A 59 -26.29 3.19 -1.28
N ALA A 60 -25.81 2.13 -1.95
CA ALA A 60 -24.65 1.37 -1.50
C ALA A 60 -23.35 2.21 -1.51
N VAL A 61 -23.12 2.98 -2.58
CA VAL A 61 -21.98 3.89 -2.68
C VAL A 61 -22.06 4.97 -1.62
N ALA A 62 -23.23 5.60 -1.42
CA ALA A 62 -23.40 6.65 -0.43
C ALA A 62 -23.04 6.18 0.99
N VAL A 63 -23.48 4.99 1.38
CA VAL A 63 -23.17 4.44 2.71
C VAL A 63 -21.69 4.07 2.84
N ALA A 64 -21.12 3.42 1.84
CA ALA A 64 -19.69 3.07 1.84
C ALA A 64 -18.79 4.30 1.87
N ALA A 65 -19.14 5.34 1.10
CA ALA A 65 -18.42 6.61 1.05
C ALA A 65 -18.53 7.35 2.39
N THR A 66 -19.72 7.41 2.99
CA THR A 66 -19.93 8.06 4.30
C THR A 66 -19.16 7.34 5.40
N SER A 67 -19.16 6.00 5.40
CA SER A 67 -18.37 5.20 6.34
C SER A 67 -16.86 5.45 6.18
N SER A 68 -16.37 5.46 4.94
CA SER A 68 -14.96 5.77 4.64
C SER A 68 -14.58 7.18 5.10
N ALA A 69 -15.43 8.17 4.81
CA ALA A 69 -15.23 9.56 5.24
C ALA A 69 -15.16 9.68 6.77
N PHE A 70 -15.99 8.93 7.51
CA PHE A 70 -15.96 8.89 8.96
C PHE A 70 -14.63 8.36 9.51
N PHE A 71 -14.11 7.24 8.96
CA PHE A 71 -12.81 6.70 9.37
C PHE A 71 -11.65 7.66 9.01
N ILE A 72 -11.70 8.30 7.84
CA ILE A 72 -10.73 9.32 7.44
C ILE A 72 -10.76 10.49 8.42
N ALA A 73 -11.94 10.97 8.82
CA ALA A 73 -12.08 12.05 9.80
C ALA A 73 -11.50 11.69 11.17
N LEU A 74 -11.77 10.46 11.65
CA LEU A 74 -11.14 9.94 12.88
C LEU A 74 -9.62 9.92 12.77
N ARG A 75 -9.08 9.50 11.62
CA ARG A 75 -7.64 9.41 11.36
C ARG A 75 -6.97 10.78 11.25
N LEU A 76 -7.67 11.76 10.67
CA LEU A 76 -7.25 13.16 10.65
C LEU A 76 -7.17 13.73 12.07
N GLY A 77 -8.18 13.44 12.91
CA GLY A 77 -8.19 13.80 14.33
C GLY A 77 -7.04 13.18 15.12
N GLN A 78 -6.60 11.97 14.73
CA GLN A 78 -5.44 11.29 15.32
C GLN A 78 -4.08 11.81 14.81
N ARG A 79 -4.04 12.82 13.92
CA ARG A 79 -2.81 13.45 13.36
C ARG A 79 -1.83 12.49 12.68
N LYS A 80 -2.24 11.28 12.30
CA LYS A 80 -1.32 10.23 11.84
C LYS A 80 -0.92 10.29 10.37
N SER A 81 -1.52 11.12 9.52
CA SER A 81 -1.19 11.07 8.07
C SER A 81 -1.51 12.31 7.24
N VAL A 82 -1.41 13.52 7.79
CA VAL A 82 -1.73 14.75 7.02
C VAL A 82 -0.91 14.83 5.73
N THR A 83 0.37 14.46 5.77
CA THR A 83 1.24 14.47 4.57
C THR A 83 0.82 13.44 3.53
N GLN A 84 0.51 12.20 3.94
CA GLN A 84 0.11 11.14 3.00
C GLN A 84 -1.27 11.42 2.39
N ALA A 85 -2.20 11.94 3.21
CA ALA A 85 -3.52 12.36 2.75
C ALA A 85 -3.43 13.55 1.79
N GLY A 86 -2.53 14.52 2.05
CA GLY A 86 -2.30 15.66 1.17
C GLY A 86 -1.73 15.26 -0.18
N VAL A 87 -0.72 14.38 -0.21
CA VAL A 87 -0.15 13.85 -1.46
C VAL A 87 -1.19 13.04 -2.24
N GLY A 88 -1.98 12.21 -1.56
CA GLY A 88 -3.07 11.45 -2.20
C GLY A 88 -4.16 12.36 -2.78
N ALA A 89 -4.60 13.37 -2.03
CA ALA A 89 -5.58 14.35 -2.49
C ALA A 89 -5.06 15.16 -3.67
N ALA A 90 -3.80 15.59 -3.65
CA ALA A 90 -3.17 16.29 -4.77
C ALA A 90 -3.09 15.41 -6.03
N ALA A 91 -2.75 14.14 -5.88
CA ALA A 91 -2.72 13.19 -6.99
C ALA A 91 -4.11 12.97 -7.62
N ILE A 92 -5.15 12.83 -6.78
CA ILE A 92 -6.54 12.71 -7.24
C ILE A 92 -7.00 14.00 -7.94
N ALA A 93 -6.68 15.16 -7.37
CA ALA A 93 -7.00 16.46 -7.97
C ALA A 93 -6.32 16.63 -9.33
N PHE A 94 -5.05 16.20 -9.45
CA PHE A 94 -4.31 16.21 -10.71
C PHE A 94 -4.92 15.26 -11.76
N ALA A 95 -5.30 14.04 -11.36
CA ALA A 95 -5.98 13.09 -12.24
C ALA A 95 -7.35 13.61 -12.72
N ALA A 96 -8.13 14.20 -11.82
CA ALA A 96 -9.41 14.82 -12.15
C ALA A 96 -9.23 16.04 -13.08
N PHE A 97 -8.22 16.88 -12.83
CA PHE A 97 -7.88 18.00 -13.70
C PHE A 97 -7.51 17.54 -15.12
N LEU A 98 -6.70 16.49 -15.26
CA LEU A 98 -6.33 15.91 -16.55
C LEU A 98 -7.53 15.46 -17.37
N ALA A 99 -8.56 14.91 -16.70
CA ALA A 99 -9.79 14.47 -17.33
C ALA A 99 -10.78 15.60 -17.66
N LEU A 100 -10.83 16.64 -16.82
CA LEU A 100 -11.82 17.73 -16.91
C LEU A 100 -11.32 19.00 -17.61
N ARG A 101 -10.02 19.07 -17.97
CA ARG A 101 -9.47 20.17 -18.76
C ARG A 101 -10.13 20.26 -20.14
N ASP A 102 -10.10 21.44 -20.74
CA ASP A 102 -10.59 21.63 -22.11
C ASP A 102 -9.86 20.70 -23.09
N GLY A 103 -10.63 19.86 -23.79
CA GLY A 103 -10.11 18.82 -24.69
C GLY A 103 -9.63 17.54 -23.99
N GLY A 104 -9.80 17.42 -22.67
CA GLY A 104 -9.55 16.20 -21.91
C GLY A 104 -10.60 15.13 -22.15
N GLN A 105 -10.19 13.87 -22.00
CA GLN A 105 -11.09 12.72 -22.09
C GLN A 105 -11.23 12.06 -20.73
N ALA A 106 -12.32 11.35 -20.49
CA ALA A 106 -12.47 10.53 -19.27
C ALA A 106 -11.33 9.50 -19.12
N ALA A 107 -10.72 9.07 -20.24
CA ALA A 107 -9.55 8.20 -20.25
C ALA A 107 -8.31 8.85 -19.61
N ASP A 108 -8.16 10.18 -19.68
CA ASP A 108 -7.02 10.92 -19.12
C ASP A 108 -6.96 10.79 -17.59
N TYR A 109 -8.09 10.48 -16.94
CA TYR A 109 -8.15 10.19 -15.50
C TYR A 109 -7.24 9.01 -15.10
N PHE A 110 -7.06 8.04 -15.99
CA PHE A 110 -6.27 6.84 -15.73
C PHE A 110 -4.77 7.01 -16.01
N VAL A 111 -4.38 8.08 -16.72
CA VAL A 111 -2.99 8.33 -17.13
C VAL A 111 -2.03 8.35 -15.93
N PRO A 112 -2.31 9.06 -14.81
CA PRO A 112 -1.44 9.01 -13.65
C PRO A 112 -1.29 7.59 -13.07
N GLY A 113 -2.36 6.79 -13.12
CA GLY A 113 -2.34 5.39 -12.70
C GLY A 113 -1.43 4.53 -13.58
N PHE A 114 -1.52 4.67 -14.90
CA PHE A 114 -0.65 3.97 -15.85
C PHE A 114 0.82 4.35 -15.67
N ILE A 115 1.12 5.65 -15.52
CA ILE A 115 2.49 6.12 -15.27
C ILE A 115 3.03 5.53 -13.96
N THR A 116 2.22 5.55 -12.90
CA THR A 116 2.60 5.01 -11.59
C THR A 116 2.92 3.51 -11.67
N ASN A 117 2.04 2.73 -12.31
CA ASN A 117 2.25 1.30 -12.53
C ASN A 117 3.49 1.04 -13.40
N ALA A 118 3.67 1.79 -14.49
CA ALA A 118 4.83 1.67 -15.35
C ALA A 118 6.15 1.95 -14.61
N VAL A 119 6.18 2.98 -13.75
CA VAL A 119 7.35 3.28 -12.90
C VAL A 119 7.61 2.15 -11.91
N TYR A 120 6.60 1.63 -11.21
CA TYR A 120 6.77 0.51 -10.29
C TYR A 120 7.28 -0.74 -11.01
N GLY A 121 6.66 -1.12 -12.13
CA GLY A 121 7.07 -2.24 -12.96
C GLY A 121 8.49 -2.07 -13.47
N PHE A 122 8.86 -0.88 -13.95
CA PHE A 122 10.21 -0.57 -14.42
C PHE A 122 11.25 -0.70 -13.31
N VAL A 123 11.01 -0.11 -12.13
CA VAL A 123 11.93 -0.21 -10.99
C VAL A 123 12.11 -1.66 -10.55
N MET A 124 11.02 -2.43 -10.47
CA MET A 124 11.08 -3.85 -10.11
C MET A 124 11.83 -4.66 -11.18
N LEU A 125 11.61 -4.39 -12.47
CA LEU A 125 12.31 -5.04 -13.56
C LEU A 125 13.82 -4.74 -13.50
N VAL A 126 14.19 -3.46 -13.39
CA VAL A 126 15.59 -3.04 -13.23
C VAL A 126 16.23 -3.70 -12.02
N SER A 127 15.51 -3.82 -10.90
CA SER A 127 16.00 -4.50 -9.70
C SER A 127 16.39 -5.97 -9.97
N VAL A 128 15.60 -6.68 -10.78
CA VAL A 128 15.91 -8.06 -11.17
C VAL A 128 17.10 -8.09 -12.12
N LEU A 129 17.19 -7.15 -13.06
CA LEU A 129 18.28 -7.06 -14.04
C LEU A 129 19.64 -6.80 -13.39
N ILE A 130 19.70 -5.94 -12.36
CA ILE A 130 20.93 -5.72 -11.58
C ILE A 130 21.25 -6.86 -10.59
N GLY A 131 20.46 -7.95 -10.61
CA GLY A 131 20.62 -9.08 -9.70
C GLY A 131 20.26 -8.77 -8.26
N ARG A 132 19.45 -7.74 -8.01
CA ARG A 132 18.99 -7.31 -6.68
C ARG A 132 17.45 -7.20 -6.62
N PRO A 133 16.70 -8.31 -6.74
CA PRO A 133 15.24 -8.27 -6.71
C PRO A 133 14.69 -7.58 -5.46
N VAL A 134 13.79 -6.61 -5.62
CA VAL A 134 13.19 -5.86 -4.49
C VAL A 134 12.55 -6.80 -3.45
N MET A 135 11.89 -7.87 -3.89
CA MET A 135 11.25 -8.83 -2.98
C MET A 135 12.26 -9.57 -2.10
N GLY A 136 13.54 -9.66 -2.51
CA GLY A 136 14.59 -10.22 -1.66
C GLY A 136 14.85 -9.38 -0.41
N TYR A 137 14.84 -8.05 -0.56
CA TYR A 137 14.97 -7.13 0.58
C TYR A 137 13.73 -7.13 1.47
N LEU A 138 12.54 -7.29 0.89
CA LEU A 138 11.31 -7.44 1.66
C LEU A 138 11.31 -8.74 2.48
N VAL A 139 11.77 -9.86 1.90
CA VAL A 139 11.90 -11.12 2.64
C VAL A 139 12.95 -11.00 3.74
N GLN A 140 14.06 -10.31 3.47
CA GLN A 140 15.07 -10.03 4.49
C GLN A 140 14.51 -9.22 5.66
N LEU A 141 13.71 -8.19 5.37
CA LEU A 141 13.07 -7.36 6.39
C LEU A 141 12.00 -8.12 7.17
N LEU A 142 11.10 -8.83 6.47
CA LEU A 142 9.91 -9.43 7.08
C LEU A 142 10.15 -10.77 7.76
N PHE A 143 11.11 -11.56 7.25
CA PHE A 143 11.36 -12.93 7.70
C PHE A 143 12.76 -13.12 8.26
N GLY A 144 13.53 -12.03 8.44
CA GLY A 144 14.90 -12.08 8.97
C GLY A 144 15.89 -12.83 8.07
N VAL A 145 15.53 -13.10 6.82
CA VAL A 145 16.36 -13.89 5.92
C VAL A 145 17.46 -13.01 5.32
N THR A 146 18.65 -13.00 5.90
CA THR A 146 19.77 -12.17 5.45
C THR A 146 20.56 -12.77 4.29
N ASP A 147 20.80 -14.08 4.30
CA ASP A 147 21.51 -14.80 3.22
C ASP A 147 20.55 -15.37 2.16
N TRP A 148 19.63 -14.56 1.68
CA TRP A 148 18.75 -14.94 0.56
C TRP A 148 19.49 -14.96 -0.79
N ARG A 149 20.61 -14.23 -0.90
CA ARG A 149 21.40 -14.10 -2.13
C ARG A 149 22.31 -15.31 -2.36
N GLY A 150 22.87 -15.90 -1.31
CA GLY A 150 23.71 -17.10 -1.41
C GLY A 150 22.90 -18.38 -1.68
N ARG A 151 21.64 -18.42 -1.22
CA ARG A 151 20.78 -19.60 -1.35
C ARG A 151 20.02 -19.60 -2.68
N LYS A 152 20.49 -20.40 -3.65
CA LYS A 152 19.92 -20.52 -5.01
C LYS A 152 18.40 -20.67 -5.03
N THR A 153 17.82 -21.50 -4.15
CA THR A 153 16.36 -21.71 -4.08
C THR A 153 15.61 -20.45 -3.65
N VAL A 154 16.13 -19.73 -2.65
CA VAL A 154 15.50 -18.49 -2.15
C VAL A 154 15.63 -17.39 -3.19
N PHE A 155 16.82 -17.22 -3.78
CA PHE A 155 17.05 -16.26 -4.85
C PHE A 155 16.12 -16.46 -6.05
N SER A 156 15.92 -17.71 -6.48
CA SER A 156 15.00 -18.03 -7.58
C SER A 156 13.56 -17.64 -7.22
N ARG A 157 13.09 -17.96 -6.01
CA ARG A 157 11.73 -17.60 -5.56
C ARG A 157 11.52 -16.09 -5.51
N VAL A 158 12.42 -15.34 -4.88
CA VAL A 158 12.25 -13.87 -4.77
C VAL A 158 12.35 -13.20 -6.13
N ARG A 159 13.14 -13.74 -7.06
CA ARG A 159 13.19 -13.29 -8.46
C ARG A 159 11.87 -13.55 -9.17
N THR A 160 11.33 -14.78 -9.09
CA THR A 160 10.04 -15.11 -9.70
C THR A 160 8.92 -14.25 -9.14
N VAL A 161 8.86 -14.07 -7.82
CA VAL A 161 7.86 -13.21 -7.19
C VAL A 161 8.01 -11.75 -7.65
N THR A 162 9.24 -11.23 -7.75
CA THR A 162 9.46 -9.87 -8.28
C THR A 162 9.02 -9.77 -9.75
N LEU A 163 9.27 -10.79 -10.57
CA LEU A 163 8.82 -10.83 -11.97
C LEU A 163 7.29 -10.95 -12.10
N LEU A 164 6.63 -11.68 -11.21
CA LEU A 164 5.17 -11.71 -11.15
C LEU A 164 4.60 -10.33 -10.87
N TRP A 165 5.24 -9.56 -9.97
CA TRP A 165 4.87 -8.17 -9.74
C TRP A 165 5.12 -7.28 -10.96
N VAL A 166 6.23 -7.48 -11.69
CA VAL A 166 6.46 -6.77 -12.97
C VAL A 166 5.32 -7.06 -13.96
N GLY A 167 4.92 -8.33 -14.09
CA GLY A 167 3.79 -8.72 -14.94
C GLY A 167 2.47 -8.07 -14.50
N PHE A 168 2.19 -8.06 -13.20
CA PHE A 168 1.01 -7.40 -12.63
C PHE A 168 0.97 -5.90 -12.93
N PHE A 169 2.10 -5.20 -12.81
CA PHE A 169 2.17 -3.76 -13.09
C PHE A 169 2.22 -3.42 -14.59
N SER A 170 2.37 -4.42 -15.47
CA SER A 170 2.33 -4.23 -16.92
C SER A 170 0.94 -4.38 -17.54
N LEU A 171 -0.06 -4.81 -16.75
CA LEU A 171 -1.45 -5.00 -17.15
C LEU A 171 -2.31 -3.73 -16.97
#